data_AF-A0A016V3Z4-F1
#
_entry.id   AF-A0A016V3Z4-F1
#
_cell.length_a   1.000
_cell.length_b   1.000
_cell.length_c   1.000
_cell.angle_alpha   90.00
_cell.angle_beta   90.00
_cell.angle_gamma   90.00
#
_symmetry.space_group_name_H-M   'P 1'
#
loop_
_entity.id
_entity.type
_entity.pdbx_description
1 polymer ?
#
loop_
_entity_poly.entity_id
_entity_poly.type
_entity_poly.pdbx_seq_one_letter_code
_entity_poly.pdbx_strand_id
1 'polypeptide(L)'
;MAFIKMQRITFFGLVLFSAVVSADRDPTFHRFCNNPPNFGEGKIVEGDKNRCQLTYNIATVDDTTAYNFCDTQQPFTLLSARRDGSKTICDITTYYVCQGSDVLIGDKCFIPRRAVDFAQARESCGQDYTFCTISSGFEQKWITGQFILVRRTHLFANDFL
;
A
#
# COMPACT_ATOMS: atom_id res chain seq x y z
N MET A 1 -0.80 -32.05 69.37
CA MET A 1 0.07 -32.28 68.19
C MET A 1 -0.83 -32.78 67.07
N ALA A 2 -0.93 -32.23 65.86
CA ALA A 2 -0.34 -31.07 65.20
C ALA A 2 -1.37 -30.60 64.14
N PHE A 3 -1.61 -29.31 63.99
CA PHE A 3 -2.50 -28.73 62.97
C PHE A 3 -1.72 -28.54 61.67
N ILE A 4 -2.09 -29.25 60.61
CA ILE A 4 -1.47 -29.09 59.28
C ILE A 4 -2.13 -27.89 58.60
N LYS A 5 -1.36 -26.82 58.42
CA LYS A 5 -1.78 -25.55 57.81
C LYS A 5 -1.73 -25.67 56.29
N MET A 6 -2.90 -25.75 55.65
CA MET A 6 -3.06 -25.91 54.21
C MET A 6 -2.76 -24.58 53.49
N GLN A 7 -1.58 -24.49 52.87
CA GLN A 7 -1.08 -23.30 52.22
C GLN A 7 -1.69 -23.19 50.80
N ARG A 8 -2.61 -22.25 50.59
CA ARG A 8 -3.20 -21.96 49.28
C ARG A 8 -2.15 -21.29 48.39
N ILE A 9 -1.63 -22.03 47.41
CA ILE A 9 -0.78 -21.49 46.35
C ILE A 9 -1.71 -20.98 45.24
N THR A 10 -1.95 -19.67 45.22
CA THR A 10 -2.68 -19.01 44.13
C THR A 10 -1.71 -18.76 42.98
N PHE A 11 -1.77 -19.59 41.94
CA PHE A 11 -1.07 -19.34 40.68
C PHE A 11 -1.70 -18.13 39.99
N PHE A 12 -1.04 -16.97 40.07
CA PHE A 12 -1.29 -15.84 39.20
C PHE A 12 -0.82 -16.20 37.79
N GLY A 13 -1.73 -16.74 36.97
CA GLY A 13 -1.50 -16.91 35.54
C GLY A 13 -1.38 -15.55 34.87
N LEU A 14 -0.16 -15.14 34.55
CA LEU A 14 0.13 -14.05 33.64
C LEU A 14 -0.36 -14.45 32.25
N VAL A 15 -1.60 -14.05 31.92
CA VAL A 15 -2.10 -14.10 30.55
C VAL A 15 -1.36 -13.01 29.78
N LEU A 16 -0.24 -13.38 29.16
CA LEU A 16 0.36 -12.59 28.10
C LEU A 16 -0.61 -12.61 26.92
N PHE A 17 -1.51 -11.63 26.89
CA PHE A 17 -2.15 -11.23 25.64
C PHE A 17 -1.04 -10.71 24.75
N SER A 18 -0.44 -11.61 23.98
CA SER A 18 0.27 -11.26 22.76
C SER A 18 -0.77 -10.57 21.88
N ALA A 19 -0.84 -9.24 21.97
CA ALA A 19 -1.41 -8.44 20.92
C ALA A 19 -0.58 -8.78 19.68
N VAL A 20 -1.08 -9.72 18.88
CA VAL A 20 -0.62 -9.91 17.53
C VAL A 20 -0.87 -8.55 16.90
N VAL A 21 0.20 -7.77 16.74
CA VAL A 21 0.18 -6.61 15.88
C VAL A 21 -0.11 -7.20 14.51
N SER A 22 -1.39 -7.30 14.16
CA SER A 22 -1.80 -7.35 12.77
C SER A 22 -1.24 -6.06 12.22
N ALA A 23 -0.06 -6.13 11.61
CA ALA A 23 0.42 -5.07 10.75
C ALA A 23 -0.69 -4.91 9.71
N ASP A 24 -1.58 -3.95 9.98
CA ASP A 24 -2.78 -3.79 9.21
C ASP A 24 -2.33 -3.40 7.82
N ARG A 25 -2.84 -4.17 6.87
CA ARG A 25 -2.46 -4.09 5.49
C ARG A 25 -2.95 -2.78 4.92
N ASP A 26 -2.13 -2.09 4.13
CA ASP A 26 -2.61 -0.89 3.44
C ASP A 26 -3.80 -1.23 2.52
N PRO A 27 -4.98 -0.61 2.73
CA PRO A 27 -6.18 -0.90 1.94
C PRO A 27 -6.02 -0.54 0.45
N THR A 28 -5.17 0.44 0.13
CA THR A 28 -4.90 0.87 -1.24
C THR A 28 -4.08 -0.18 -1.98
N PHE A 29 -3.00 -0.69 -1.36
CA PHE A 29 -2.22 -1.79 -1.92
C PHE A 29 -3.10 -3.02 -2.19
N HIS A 30 -3.97 -3.37 -1.24
CA HIS A 30 -4.87 -4.50 -1.41
C HIS A 30 -5.88 -4.30 -2.55
N ARG A 31 -6.48 -3.11 -2.62
CA ARG A 31 -7.42 -2.76 -3.70
C ARG A 31 -6.74 -2.81 -5.06
N PHE A 32 -5.52 -2.28 -5.15
CA PHE A 32 -4.72 -2.34 -6.36
C PHE A 32 -4.43 -3.79 -6.75
N CYS A 33 -3.99 -4.63 -5.81
CA CYS A 33 -3.73 -6.02 -6.14
C CYS A 33 -4.98 -6.76 -6.64
N ASN A 34 -6.15 -6.48 -6.08
CA ASN A 34 -7.38 -7.15 -6.52
C ASN A 34 -7.90 -6.62 -7.87
N ASN A 35 -7.55 -5.39 -8.25
CA ASN A 35 -7.99 -4.75 -9.49
C ASN A 35 -6.85 -3.95 -10.11
N PRO A 36 -5.79 -4.60 -10.59
CA PRO A 36 -4.68 -3.89 -11.20
C PRO A 36 -5.12 -3.30 -12.56
N PRO A 37 -4.47 -2.22 -13.02
CA PRO A 37 -4.83 -1.56 -14.26
C PRO A 37 -4.51 -2.44 -15.48
N ASN A 38 -4.98 -2.00 -16.66
CA ASN A 38 -4.62 -2.57 -17.97
C ASN A 38 -4.88 -4.08 -18.10
N PHE A 39 -6.01 -4.54 -17.57
CA PHE A 39 -6.45 -5.95 -17.63
C PHE A 39 -5.48 -6.94 -16.98
N GLY A 40 -4.68 -6.47 -16.02
CA GLY A 40 -3.92 -7.37 -15.17
C GLY A 40 -4.82 -8.18 -14.23
N GLU A 41 -4.30 -9.29 -13.75
CA GLU A 41 -4.88 -10.06 -12.65
C GLU A 41 -3.88 -10.04 -11.49
N GLY A 42 -4.33 -9.73 -10.28
CA GLY A 42 -3.45 -9.75 -9.13
C GLY A 42 -3.87 -10.78 -8.08
N LYS A 43 -2.87 -11.37 -7.43
CA LYS A 43 -3.05 -12.35 -6.38
C LYS A 43 -2.08 -12.06 -5.24
N ILE A 44 -2.61 -12.01 -4.03
CA ILE A 44 -1.81 -11.91 -2.83
C ILE A 44 -1.03 -13.19 -2.58
N VAL A 45 0.26 -13.04 -2.28
CA VAL A 45 1.12 -14.17 -1.96
C VAL A 45 0.70 -14.74 -0.60
N GLU A 46 0.48 -16.05 -0.56
CA GLU A 46 0.09 -16.72 0.67
C GLU A 46 1.19 -16.57 1.75
N GLY A 47 0.80 -16.23 2.97
CA GLY A 47 1.74 -15.96 4.06
C GLY A 47 2.39 -14.57 4.04
N ASP A 48 2.22 -13.78 2.97
CA ASP A 48 2.77 -12.42 2.89
C ASP A 48 1.73 -11.42 2.35
N LYS A 49 1.08 -10.73 3.29
CA LYS A 49 0.04 -9.72 2.97
C LYS A 49 0.62 -8.46 2.34
N ASN A 50 1.93 -8.27 2.33
CA ASN A 50 2.55 -7.11 1.69
C ASN A 50 3.07 -7.44 0.31
N ARG A 51 2.89 -8.68 -0.17
CA ARG A 51 3.29 -9.10 -1.51
C ARG A 51 2.09 -9.42 -2.38
N CYS A 52 2.15 -8.93 -3.61
CA CYS A 52 1.18 -9.19 -4.65
C CYS A 52 1.91 -9.65 -5.90
N GLN A 53 1.40 -10.70 -6.53
CA GLN A 53 1.80 -11.12 -7.85
C GLN A 53 0.77 -10.61 -8.86
N LEU A 54 1.21 -9.80 -9.81
CA LEU A 54 0.43 -9.35 -10.95
C LEU A 54 0.76 -10.23 -12.15
N THR A 55 -0.26 -10.58 -12.92
CA THR A 55 -0.17 -11.35 -14.15
C THR A 55 -0.80 -10.55 -15.27
N TYR A 56 -0.04 -10.29 -16.32
CA TYR A 56 -0.51 -9.64 -17.53
C TYR A 56 -0.47 -10.62 -18.69
N ASN A 57 -1.55 -10.70 -19.48
CA ASN A 57 -1.62 -11.51 -20.70
C ASN A 57 -0.90 -10.80 -21.86
N ILE A 58 0.37 -10.45 -21.65
CA ILE A 58 1.25 -9.76 -22.60
C ILE A 58 2.57 -10.51 -22.66
N ALA A 59 2.99 -10.85 -23.87
CA ALA A 59 4.28 -11.47 -24.12
C ALA A 59 5.36 -10.40 -24.27
N THR A 60 6.32 -10.39 -23.34
CA THR A 60 7.52 -9.55 -23.41
C THR A 60 8.67 -10.32 -24.07
N VAL A 61 9.59 -9.58 -24.71
CA VAL A 61 10.66 -10.17 -25.55
C VAL A 61 11.75 -10.83 -24.72
N ASP A 62 12.05 -10.26 -23.56
CA ASP A 62 13.08 -10.67 -22.62
C ASP A 62 12.75 -10.16 -21.20
N ASP A 63 13.55 -10.57 -20.21
CA ASP A 63 13.31 -10.20 -18.81
C ASP A 63 13.54 -8.70 -18.54
N THR A 64 14.39 -8.04 -19.33
CA THR A 64 14.57 -6.58 -19.25
C THR A 64 13.30 -5.85 -19.70
N THR A 65 12.68 -6.32 -20.77
CA THR A 65 11.40 -5.80 -21.27
C THR A 65 10.28 -6.12 -20.29
N ALA A 66 10.28 -7.31 -19.68
CA ALA A 66 9.35 -7.66 -18.61
C ALA A 66 9.48 -6.71 -17.42
N TYR A 67 10.70 -6.42 -16.98
CA TYR A 67 10.98 -5.49 -15.89
C TYR A 67 10.48 -4.09 -16.20
N ASN A 68 10.87 -3.52 -17.34
CA ASN A 68 10.42 -2.19 -17.77
C ASN A 68 8.90 -2.11 -17.91
N PHE A 69 8.27 -3.18 -18.43
CA PHE A 69 6.82 -3.28 -18.46
C PHE A 69 6.25 -3.22 -17.04
N CYS A 70 6.65 -4.14 -16.16
CA CYS A 70 6.16 -4.23 -14.79
C CYS A 70 6.34 -2.93 -14.01
N ASP A 71 7.49 -2.28 -14.12
CA ASP A 71 7.80 -1.01 -13.44
C ASP A 71 6.80 0.10 -13.82
N THR A 72 6.38 0.14 -15.09
CA THR A 72 5.39 1.12 -15.53
C THR A 72 3.95 0.78 -15.15
N GLN A 73 3.64 -0.47 -14.75
CA GLN A 73 2.27 -0.92 -14.51
C GLN A 73 1.79 -0.78 -13.07
N GLN A 74 2.64 -0.30 -12.16
CA GLN A 74 2.36 -0.30 -10.73
C GLN A 74 3.06 0.85 -10.00
N PRO A 75 2.53 1.36 -8.88
CA PRO A 75 3.17 2.44 -8.14
C PRO A 75 4.12 1.98 -7.03
N PHE A 76 4.14 0.70 -6.65
CA PHE A 76 4.84 0.14 -5.47
C PHE A 76 6.26 -0.36 -5.77
N THR A 77 6.88 -1.08 -4.83
CA THR A 77 8.23 -1.65 -5.05
C THR A 77 8.14 -2.91 -5.90
N LEU A 78 8.84 -2.93 -7.04
CA LEU A 78 8.97 -4.11 -7.88
C LEU A 78 10.08 -5.03 -7.34
N LEU A 79 9.72 -6.23 -6.90
CA LEU A 79 10.65 -7.25 -6.40
C LEU A 79 11.25 -8.07 -7.54
N SER A 80 10.42 -8.49 -8.50
CA SER A 80 10.88 -9.21 -9.67
C SER A 80 9.89 -9.08 -10.82
N ALA A 81 10.41 -9.25 -12.04
CA ALA A 81 9.62 -9.38 -13.24
C ALA A 81 10.14 -10.58 -14.03
N ARG A 82 9.24 -11.42 -14.52
CA ARG A 82 9.62 -12.59 -15.33
C ARG A 82 8.58 -12.89 -16.39
N ARG A 83 9.04 -13.64 -17.38
CA ARG A 83 8.19 -14.18 -18.44
C ARG A 83 7.64 -15.55 -18.05
N ASP A 84 6.40 -15.79 -18.43
CA ASP A 84 5.75 -17.09 -18.34
C ASP A 84 4.96 -17.35 -19.62
N GLY A 85 5.66 -17.86 -20.64
CA GLY A 85 5.10 -18.09 -21.98
C GLY A 85 4.59 -16.79 -22.61
N SER A 86 3.28 -16.68 -22.78
CA SER A 86 2.59 -15.50 -23.34
C SER A 86 2.22 -14.45 -22.28
N LYS A 87 2.67 -14.64 -21.04
CA LYS A 87 2.35 -13.78 -19.91
C LYS A 87 3.60 -13.10 -19.35
N THR A 88 3.38 -11.95 -18.74
CA THR A 88 4.39 -11.23 -17.95
C THR A 88 3.92 -11.19 -16.51
N ILE A 89 4.78 -11.66 -15.60
CA ILE A 89 4.51 -11.76 -14.17
C ILE A 89 5.33 -10.70 -13.44
N CYS A 90 4.68 -9.90 -12.60
CA CYS A 90 5.29 -8.87 -11.77
C CYS A 90 5.06 -9.20 -10.30
N ASP A 91 6.11 -9.43 -9.52
CA ASP A 91 5.99 -9.56 -8.08
C ASP A 91 6.30 -8.20 -7.44
N ILE A 92 5.33 -7.61 -6.76
CA ILE A 92 5.43 -6.30 -6.12
C ILE A 92 5.22 -6.40 -4.61
N THR A 93 5.71 -5.39 -3.89
CA THR A 93 5.49 -5.27 -2.45
C THR A 93 5.30 -3.83 -2.00
N THR A 94 4.67 -3.66 -0.85
CA THR A 94 4.66 -2.39 -0.11
C THR A 94 5.36 -2.56 1.23
N TYR A 95 6.14 -1.54 1.61
CA TYR A 95 6.71 -1.40 2.95
C TYR A 95 6.01 -0.32 3.77
N TYR A 96 5.08 0.41 3.15
CA TYR A 96 4.42 1.56 3.71
C TYR A 96 2.94 1.28 3.93
N VAL A 97 2.39 1.88 4.98
CA VAL A 97 0.98 1.79 5.35
C VAL A 97 0.50 3.20 5.70
N CYS A 98 -0.54 3.65 5.04
CA CYS A 98 -1.14 4.95 5.31
C CYS A 98 -2.19 4.86 6.43
N GLN A 99 -2.38 5.96 7.14
CA GLN A 99 -3.35 6.03 8.23
C GLN A 99 -4.75 6.32 7.71
N GLY A 100 -5.77 5.73 8.35
CA GLY A 100 -7.17 6.07 8.09
C GLY A 100 -7.61 5.81 6.64
N SER A 101 -8.04 6.87 5.96
CA SER A 101 -8.61 6.81 4.60
C SER A 101 -7.65 7.30 3.52
N ASP A 102 -6.38 7.46 3.86
CA ASP A 102 -5.35 7.97 2.98
C ASP A 102 -5.04 6.96 1.87
N VAL A 103 -4.58 7.48 0.74
CA VAL A 103 -4.29 6.69 -0.45
C VAL A 103 -2.78 6.52 -0.59
N LEU A 104 -2.31 5.29 -0.53
CA LEU A 104 -0.89 4.96 -0.74
C LEU A 104 -0.56 4.93 -2.24
N ILE A 105 0.39 5.75 -2.66
CA ILE A 105 0.97 5.72 -4.01
C ILE A 105 2.48 5.73 -3.87
N GLY A 106 3.12 4.59 -4.19
CA GLY A 106 4.54 4.39 -3.95
C GLY A 106 4.85 4.34 -2.47
N ASP A 107 5.68 5.27 -2.03
CA ASP A 107 6.12 5.47 -0.66
C ASP A 107 5.41 6.63 0.04
N LYS A 108 4.41 7.25 -0.61
CA LYS A 108 3.73 8.44 -0.10
C LYS A 108 2.24 8.20 0.14
N CYS A 109 1.73 8.84 1.20
CA CYS A 109 0.32 8.88 1.54
C CYS A 109 -0.31 10.17 1.05
N PHE A 110 -1.44 10.05 0.35
CA PHE A 110 -2.17 11.15 -0.24
C PHE A 110 -3.55 11.29 0.36
N ILE A 111 -3.93 12.54 0.67
CA ILE A 111 -5.31 12.87 1.05
C ILE A 111 -6.00 13.61 -0.08
N PRO A 112 -7.07 13.05 -0.66
CA PRO A 112 -7.96 13.79 -1.53
C PRO A 112 -8.73 14.86 -0.74
N ARG A 113 -8.61 16.14 -1.11
CA ARG A 113 -9.44 17.22 -0.55
C ARG A 113 -10.34 17.85 -1.61
N ARG A 114 -11.41 18.50 -1.14
CA ARG A 114 -12.33 19.26 -2.00
C ARG A 114 -11.59 20.36 -2.76
N ALA A 115 -12.12 20.71 -3.93
CA ALA A 115 -11.65 21.85 -4.68
C ALA A 115 -11.81 23.15 -3.88
N VAL A 116 -10.72 23.91 -3.78
CA VAL A 116 -10.64 25.23 -3.14
C VAL A 116 -9.78 26.13 -4.02
N ASP A 117 -9.83 27.44 -3.81
CA ASP A 117 -8.94 28.35 -4.52
C ASP A 117 -7.48 28.03 -4.21
N PHE A 118 -6.61 28.10 -5.23
CA PHE A 118 -5.21 27.73 -5.10
C PHE A 118 -4.50 28.46 -3.95
N ALA A 119 -4.84 29.74 -3.74
CA ALA A 119 -4.31 30.56 -2.65
C ALA A 119 -4.64 29.98 -1.25
N GLN A 120 -5.81 29.35 -1.10
CA GLN A 120 -6.26 28.74 0.15
C GLN A 120 -5.84 27.28 0.28
N ALA A 121 -5.50 26.64 -0.84
CA ALA A 121 -5.20 25.22 -0.87
C ALA A 121 -3.98 24.87 0.00
N ARG A 122 -2.93 25.68 -0.06
CA ARG A 122 -1.72 25.44 0.74
C ARG A 122 -1.96 25.52 2.26
N GLU A 123 -2.83 26.40 2.71
CA GLU A 123 -3.18 26.54 4.13
C GLU A 123 -4.15 25.44 4.60
N SER A 124 -4.84 24.79 3.66
CA SER A 124 -5.83 23.74 3.95
C SER A 124 -5.23 22.36 4.29
N CYS A 125 -3.90 22.18 4.15
CA CYS A 125 -3.24 20.89 4.33
C CYS A 125 -3.33 20.35 5.78
N GLY A 126 -3.52 21.21 6.78
CA GLY A 126 -3.38 20.81 8.20
C GLY A 126 -1.91 20.74 8.63
N GLN A 127 -1.65 20.24 9.84
CA GLN A 127 -0.29 20.22 10.41
C GLN A 127 0.56 19.03 9.93
N ASP A 128 -0.07 17.91 9.58
CA ASP A 128 0.63 16.65 9.26
C ASP A 128 0.80 16.39 7.75
N TYR A 129 0.37 17.32 6.89
CA TYR A 129 0.42 17.16 5.44
C TYR A 129 0.98 18.40 4.77
N THR A 130 1.55 18.19 3.59
CA THR A 130 2.04 19.27 2.74
C THR A 130 1.26 19.35 1.44
N PHE A 131 1.26 20.53 0.84
CA PHE A 131 0.69 20.72 -0.48
C PHE A 131 1.51 19.92 -1.50
N CYS A 132 0.87 18.97 -2.18
CA CYS A 132 1.55 18.08 -3.11
C CYS A 132 2.12 18.89 -4.27
N THR A 133 3.40 18.71 -4.56
CA THR A 133 4.03 19.19 -5.79
C THR A 133 4.39 17.97 -6.62
N ILE A 134 3.72 17.81 -7.77
CA ILE A 134 3.98 16.69 -8.67
C ILE A 134 5.40 16.84 -9.22
N SER A 135 6.26 15.89 -8.88
CA SER A 135 7.69 15.92 -9.20
C SER A 135 8.05 15.07 -10.42
N SER A 136 7.18 14.14 -10.81
CA SER A 136 7.43 13.20 -11.90
C SER A 136 6.17 12.84 -12.68
N GLY A 137 6.35 12.42 -13.94
CA GLY A 137 5.25 11.87 -14.74
C GLY A 137 4.69 10.56 -14.17
N PHE A 138 5.51 9.79 -13.45
CA PHE A 138 5.07 8.61 -12.71
C PHE A 138 4.06 8.97 -11.62
N GLU A 139 4.42 9.95 -10.78
CA GLU A 139 3.55 10.45 -9.72
C GLU A 139 2.25 10.99 -10.33
N GLN A 140 2.35 11.83 -11.36
CA GLN A 140 1.19 12.37 -12.08
C GLN A 140 0.26 11.26 -12.58
N LYS A 141 0.81 10.22 -13.24
CA LYS A 141 0.04 9.10 -13.79
C LYS A 141 -0.79 8.42 -12.70
N TRP A 142 -0.16 8.08 -11.58
CA TRP A 142 -0.81 7.28 -10.54
C TRP A 142 -1.80 8.10 -9.72
N ILE A 143 -1.47 9.34 -9.40
CA ILE A 143 -2.41 10.33 -8.86
C ILE A 143 -3.65 10.40 -9.77
N THR A 144 -3.43 10.64 -11.06
CA THR A 144 -4.52 10.83 -12.02
C THR A 144 -5.41 9.58 -12.09
N GLY A 145 -4.82 8.39 -12.10
CA GLY A 145 -5.56 7.12 -12.11
C GLY A 145 -6.43 6.89 -10.87
N GLN A 146 -5.98 7.34 -9.69
CA GLN A 146 -6.75 7.17 -8.43
C GLN A 146 -7.89 8.19 -8.30
N PHE A 147 -7.73 9.40 -8.84
CA PHE A 147 -8.62 10.52 -8.52
C PHE A 147 -9.47 11.04 -9.69
N ILE A 148 -9.24 10.63 -10.95
CA ILE A 148 -10.10 11.05 -12.10
C ILE A 148 -11.56 10.57 -11.96
N LEU A 149 -11.82 9.46 -11.26
CA LEU A 149 -13.19 8.98 -11.03
C LEU A 149 -13.94 9.76 -9.93
N VAL A 150 -13.24 10.62 -9.18
CA VAL A 150 -13.83 11.48 -8.15
C VAL A 150 -13.87 12.91 -8.69
N ARG A 151 -15.05 13.35 -9.15
CA ARG A 151 -15.23 14.71 -9.70
C ARG A 151 -14.76 15.77 -8.68
N ARG A 152 -13.67 16.48 -9.03
CA ARG A 152 -13.08 17.65 -8.37
C ARG A 152 -12.41 17.37 -7.03
N THR A 153 -11.11 17.09 -7.06
CA THR A 153 -10.29 16.91 -5.87
C THR A 153 -8.87 17.45 -6.11
N HIS A 154 -8.34 18.23 -5.16
CA HIS A 154 -6.91 18.60 -5.12
C HIS A 154 -6.17 17.65 -4.17
N LEU A 155 -4.90 17.40 -4.46
CA LEU A 155 -4.10 16.40 -3.79
C LEU A 155 -3.05 17.01 -2.89
N PHE A 156 -2.84 16.32 -1.78
CA PHE A 156 -1.95 16.70 -0.70
C PHE A 156 -1.14 15.48 -0.36
N ALA A 157 0.18 15.64 -0.21
CA ALA A 157 1.12 14.55 -0.01
C ALA A 157 1.85 14.73 1.33
N ASN A 158 2.20 13.62 1.95
CA ASN A 158 3.13 13.60 3.07
C ASN A 158 4.54 13.27 2.56
N ASP A 159 5.52 14.10 2.91
CA ASP A 159 6.95 13.79 2.77
C ASP A 159 7.49 13.63 4.19
N PHE A 160 7.62 12.40 4.73
CA PHE A 160 8.56 12.05 5.82
C PHE A 160 8.46 10.55 6.17
N LEU A 161 9.46 9.77 5.72
CA LEU A 161 10.36 8.84 6.45
C LEU A 161 10.95 7.77 5.53
#